data_AF-A0A535A9W1-F1
#
_entry.id   AF-A0A535A9W1-F1
#
_cell.length_a   1.000
_cell.length_b   1.000
_cell.length_c   1.000
_cell.angle_alpha   90.00
_cell.angle_beta   90.00
_cell.angle_gamma   90.00
#
_symmetry.space_group_name_H-M   'P 1'
#
loop_
_entity.id
_entity.type
_entity.pdbx_description
1 polymer ?
#
loop_
_entity_poly.entity_id
_entity_poly.type
_entity_poly.pdbx_seq_one_letter_code
_entity_poly.pdbx_strand_id
1 'polypeptide(L)' 'MKRRRFWILPIGIVAVAIAYYFLSGHEPSGSVLLLIWGGAMAVMGWVLLPTVDNVGPTAPVDPEYEPKRD' A
#
# COMPACT_ATOMS: atom_id res chain seq x y z
N MET A 1 -0.43 -0.48 12.60
CA MET A 1 0.36 -1.58 11.99
C MET A 1 1.85 -1.18 12.01
N LYS A 2 2.79 -2.02 12.48
CA LYS A 2 4.22 -1.61 12.52
C LYS A 2 4.67 -1.26 11.09
N ARG A 3 5.10 -0.02 10.84
CA ARG A 3 5.51 0.54 9.53
C ARG A 3 6.39 -0.40 8.69
N ARG A 4 7.19 -1.27 9.33
CA ARG A 4 7.97 -2.34 8.69
C ARG A 4 7.16 -3.32 7.85
N ARG A 5 5.91 -3.64 8.22
CA ARG A 5 5.08 -4.61 7.47
C ARG A 5 4.61 -4.05 6.14
N PHE A 6 4.42 -2.73 6.04
CA PHE A 6 4.01 -2.09 4.80
C PHE A 6 5.07 -2.29 3.70
N TRP A 7 6.35 -2.14 4.06
CA TRP A 7 7.46 -2.23 3.11
C TRP A 7 7.73 -3.62 2.53
N ILE A 8 7.17 -4.68 3.13
CA ILE A 8 7.38 -6.06 2.67
C ILE A 8 6.95 -6.25 1.23
N LEU A 9 5.76 -5.74 0.88
CA LEU A 9 5.18 -5.94 -0.43
C LEU A 9 5.93 -5.17 -1.55
N PRO A 10 6.19 -3.85 -1.44
CA PRO A 10 6.96 -3.13 -2.45
C PRO A 10 8.39 -3.66 -2.60
N ILE A 11 9.07 -4.02 -1.49
CA ILE A 11 10.40 -4.64 -1.56
C ILE A 11 10.33 -6.01 -2.25
N GLY A 12 9.32 -6.81 -1.93
CA GLY A 12 9.08 -8.09 -2.58
C GLY A 12 8.87 -7.96 -4.08
N ILE A 13 8.11 -6.97 -4.52
CA ILE A 13 7.89 -6.69 -5.95
C ILE A 13 9.19 -6.32 -6.65
N VAL A 14 10.03 -5.46 -6.04
CA VAL A 14 11.34 -5.11 -6.61
C VAL A 14 12.23 -6.35 -6.72
N ALA A 15 12.24 -7.21 -5.70
CA ALA A 15 12.98 -8.47 -5.76
C ALA A 15 12.48 -9.40 -6.88
N VAL A 16 11.15 -9.49 -7.08
CA VAL A 16 10.55 -10.24 -8.19
C VAL A 16 10.90 -9.62 -9.54
N ALA A 17 10.94 -8.29 -9.67
CA ALA A 17 11.33 -7.62 -10.90
C ALA A 17 12.77 -7.94 -11.31
N ILE A 18 13.68 -7.97 -10.33
CA ILE A 18 15.09 -8.36 -10.53
C ILE A 18 15.17 -9.84 -10.92
N ALA A 19 14.51 -10.73 -10.18
CA ALA A 19 14.49 -12.15 -10.50
C ALA A 19 13.90 -12.42 -11.89
N TYR A 20 12.78 -11.77 -12.23
CA TYR A 20 12.16 -11.84 -13.54
C TYR A 20 13.12 -11.44 -14.64
N TYR A 21 13.87 -10.34 -14.47
CA TYR A 21 14.82 -9.87 -15.47
C TYR A 21 15.83 -10.96 -15.84
N PHE A 22 16.43 -11.60 -14.84
CA PHE A 22 17.43 -12.64 -15.07
C PHE A 22 16.82 -13.97 -15.56
N LEU A 23 15.64 -14.34 -15.07
CA LEU A 23 14.97 -15.60 -15.42
C LEU A 23 14.30 -15.56 -16.81
N SER A 24 13.88 -14.37 -17.26
CA SER A 24 13.28 -14.16 -18.59
C SER A 24 14.31 -14.00 -19.72
N GLY A 25 15.61 -14.07 -19.41
CA GLY A 25 16.66 -13.86 -20.39
C GLY A 25 16.92 -12.38 -20.71
N HIS A 26 16.82 -11.51 -19.70
CA HIS A 26 17.05 -10.07 -19.78
C HIS A 26 15.96 -9.29 -20.54
N GLU A 27 14.70 -9.69 -20.39
CA GLU A 27 13.57 -8.97 -20.99
C GLU A 27 13.28 -7.66 -20.23
N PRO A 28 13.50 -6.47 -20.83
CA PRO A 28 13.42 -5.21 -20.10
C PRO A 28 11.98 -4.75 -19.85
N SER A 29 11.04 -5.03 -20.76
CA SER A 29 9.65 -4.56 -20.69
C SER A 29 8.93 -5.01 -19.44
N GLY A 30 8.92 -6.32 -19.18
CA GLY A 30 8.29 -6.89 -17.98
C GLY A 30 8.95 -6.40 -16.69
N SER A 31 10.29 -6.36 -16.65
CA SER A 31 11.04 -5.87 -15.48
C SER A 31 10.76 -4.42 -15.15
N VAL A 32 10.77 -3.54 -16.15
CA VAL A 32 10.51 -2.11 -15.94
C VAL A 32 9.09 -1.88 -15.43
N LEU A 33 8.10 -2.60 -15.97
CA LEU A 33 6.73 -2.51 -15.50
C LEU A 33 6.61 -2.92 -14.02
N LEU A 34 7.26 -4.02 -13.62
CA LEU A 34 7.28 -4.48 -12.24
C LEU A 34 7.98 -3.48 -11.31
N LEU A 35 9.07 -2.85 -11.75
CA LEU A 35 9.76 -1.80 -10.98
C LEU A 35 8.89 -0.55 -10.80
N ILE A 36 8.21 -0.11 -11.87
CA ILE A 36 7.27 1.03 -11.80
C ILE A 36 6.14 0.70 -10.81
N TRP A 37 5.59 -0.51 -10.88
CA TRP A 37 4.51 -0.93 -9.99
C TRP A 37 4.97 -0.99 -8.52
N GLY A 38 6.13 -1.60 -8.25
CA GLY A 38 6.71 -1.65 -6.91
C GLY A 38 7.00 -0.25 -6.35
N GLY A 39 7.53 0.64 -7.19
CA GLY A 39 7.75 2.05 -6.86
C GLY A 39 6.45 2.80 -6.57
N ALA A 40 5.42 2.63 -7.39
CA ALA A 40 4.12 3.25 -7.17
C ALA A 40 3.50 2.82 -5.84
N MET A 41 3.59 1.53 -5.47
CA MET A 41 3.13 1.05 -4.17
C MET A 41 3.94 1.64 -3.02
N ALA A 42 5.26 1.72 -3.15
CA ALA A 42 6.12 2.37 -2.16
C ALA A 42 5.72 3.84 -1.92
N VAL A 43 5.49 4.60 -3.00
CA VAL A 43 5.03 6.01 -2.94
C VAL A 43 3.66 6.10 -2.29
N MET A 44 2.71 5.26 -2.73
CA MET A 44 1.35 5.27 -2.18
C MET A 44 1.37 5.02 -0.66
N GLY A 45 2.12 4.02 -0.21
CA GLY A 45 2.26 3.80 1.23
C GLY A 45 3.00 4.90 1.96
N TRP A 46 4.03 5.49 1.37
CA TRP A 46 4.70 6.64 1.97
C TRP A 46 3.71 7.78 2.25
N VAL A 47 2.80 8.04 1.31
CA VAL A 47 1.76 9.08 1.43
C VAL A 47 0.67 8.71 2.43
N LEU A 48 0.28 7.43 2.51
CA LEU A 48 -0.81 6.95 3.37
C LEU A 48 -0.36 6.51 4.78
N LEU A 49 0.92 6.21 4.98
CA LEU A 49 1.46 5.79 6.28
C LEU A 49 1.24 6.82 7.41
N PRO A 50 1.21 8.14 7.15
CA PRO A 50 0.82 9.13 8.15
C PRO A 50 -0.68 9.11 8.49
N THR A 51 -1.55 8.66 7.58
CA THR A 51 -3.01 8.70 7.78
C THR A 51 -3.56 7.50 8.55
N VAL A 52 -2.86 6.36 8.52
CA VAL A 52 -3.26 5.16 9.29
C VAL A 52 -3.22 5.37 10.81
N ASP A 53 -2.41 6.30 11.30
CA ASP A 53 -2.38 6.66 12.73
C ASP A 53 -3.25 7.90 13.03
N ASN A 54 -3.84 8.52 12.01
CA ASN A 54 -4.59 9.77 12.09
C ASN A 54 -6.08 9.58 11.74
N VAL A 55 -6.65 8.47 12.20
CA VAL A 55 -8.10 8.36 12.36
C VAL A 55 -8.42 9.18 13.61
N GLY A 56 -8.91 10.41 13.40
CA GLY A 56 -9.45 11.22 14.47
C GLY A 56 -10.51 10.45 15.27
N PRO A 57 -10.97 10.98 16.43
CA PRO A 57 -11.99 10.32 17.23
C PRO A 57 -13.12 9.90 16.30
N THR A 58 -13.30 8.59 16.10
CA THR A 58 -14.51 8.09 15.45
C THR A 58 -15.63 8.66 16.29
N ALA A 59 -16.41 9.58 15.72
CA ALA A 59 -17.46 10.28 16.45
C ALA A 59 -18.22 9.23 17.26
N PRO A 60 -18.42 9.43 18.58
CA PRO A 60 -19.19 8.49 19.37
C PRO A 60 -20.49 8.27 18.64
N VAL A 61 -20.72 7.04 18.18
CA VAL A 61 -22.05 6.66 17.69
C VAL A 61 -22.92 6.83 18.91
N ASP A 62 -23.77 7.86 18.90
CA ASP A 62 -24.69 8.13 19.98
C ASP A 62 -25.57 6.88 20.16
N PRO A 63 -25.42 6.13 21.27
CA PRO A 63 -26.18 4.90 21.51
C PRO A 63 -27.68 5.17 21.62
N GLU A 64 -28.06 6.42 21.87
CA GLU A 64 -29.44 6.90 22.06
C GLU A 64 -30.00 7.55 20.80
N TYR A 65 -29.27 7.50 19.67
CA TYR A 65 -29.77 8.03 18.41
C TYR A 65 -30.96 7.22 17.89
N GLU A 66 -32.16 7.67 18.22
CA GLU A 66 -33.37 7.29 17.51
C GLU A 66 -33.52 8.18 16.27
N PRO A 67 -33.56 7.63 15.05
CA PRO A 67 -33.85 8.42 13.87
C PRO A 67 -35.25 9.02 14.03
N LYS A 68 -35.33 10.36 14.09
CA LYS A 68 -36.62 11.07 14.05
C LYS A 68 -37.37 10.62 12.80
N ARG A 69 -38.50 9.95 13.03
CA ARG A 69 -39.51 9.71 12.00
C ARG A 69 -40.30 11.00 11.85
N ASP A 70 -39.88 11.80 10.90
CA ASP A 70 -40.70 12.85 10.31
C ASP A 70 -41.66 12.23 9.28
#